data_AF-A0A485CL97-F1
#
_entry.id   AF-A0A485CL97-F1
#
_cell.length_a   1.000
_cell.length_b   1.000
_cell.length_c   1.000
_cell.angle_alpha   90.00
_cell.angle_beta   90.00
_cell.angle_gamma   90.00
#
_symmetry.space_group_name_H-M   'P 1'
#
loop_
_entity.id
_entity.type
_entity.pdbx_description
1 polymer ?
#
loop_
_entity_poly.entity_id
_entity_poly.type
_entity_poly.pdbx_seq_one_letter_code
_entity_poly.pdbx_strand_id
1 'polypeptide(L)'
;MAAQGFLLVASFLLVLFVLARPLGKMLAAMIVNTPLPGVARCENVLWRALGISGQEMSWGRYAVAIILLNLCGLLALFALLMLQGYLPFNPQQLPGLSWHLALNTAVSFVSNTNWQSYSGETTLSYLSQMAGLTVQNFLSAATGIAVLFALVRAFARHSTSTLGNAWVDLTRITLWLLLPISLLLALFFIQQGALQNVLPYQPFTSLEGGPSGAADGAGRFAGSD
;
A
#
# COMPACT_ATOMS: atom_id res chain seq x y z
N MET A 1 -8.22 -18.95 -30.15
CA MET A 1 -7.49 -17.78 -29.60
C MET A 1 -8.33 -16.51 -29.58
N ALA A 2 -8.85 -15.98 -30.70
CA ALA A 2 -9.64 -14.75 -30.71
C ALA A 2 -10.91 -14.79 -29.81
N ALA A 3 -11.69 -15.89 -29.89
CA ALA A 3 -12.87 -16.07 -29.04
C ALA A 3 -12.54 -16.14 -27.53
N GLN A 4 -11.42 -16.80 -27.16
CA GLN A 4 -10.97 -16.88 -25.76
C GLN A 4 -10.52 -15.51 -25.24
N GLY A 5 -9.77 -14.75 -26.04
CA GLY A 5 -9.38 -13.38 -25.69
C GLY A 5 -10.58 -12.46 -25.51
N PHE A 6 -11.57 -12.55 -26.40
CA PHE A 6 -12.82 -11.81 -26.26
C PHE A 6 -13.55 -12.18 -24.96
N LEU A 7 -13.72 -13.48 -24.67
CA LEU A 7 -14.38 -13.94 -23.45
C LEU A 7 -13.65 -13.49 -22.17
N LEU A 8 -12.32 -13.49 -22.17
CA LEU A 8 -11.52 -12.97 -21.05
C LEU A 8 -11.79 -11.49 -20.81
N VAL A 9 -11.74 -10.66 -21.86
CA VAL A 9 -11.97 -9.22 -21.74
C VAL A 9 -13.41 -8.92 -21.31
N ALA A 10 -14.39 -9.59 -21.93
CA ALA A 10 -15.80 -9.40 -21.61
C ALA A 10 -16.12 -9.80 -20.17
N SER A 11 -15.62 -10.95 -19.71
CA SER A 11 -15.82 -11.40 -18.33
C SER A 11 -15.12 -10.49 -17.32
N PHE A 12 -13.89 -10.05 -17.61
CA PHE A 12 -13.15 -9.10 -16.76
C PHE A 12 -13.92 -7.78 -16.59
N LEU A 13 -14.36 -7.16 -17.70
CA LEU A 13 -15.11 -5.90 -17.65
C LEU A 13 -16.45 -6.07 -16.94
N LEU A 14 -17.16 -7.18 -17.16
CA LEU A 14 -18.40 -7.47 -16.47
C LEU A 14 -18.21 -7.50 -14.95
N VAL A 15 -17.24 -8.28 -14.47
CA VAL A 15 -16.94 -8.37 -13.03
C VAL A 15 -16.48 -7.02 -12.49
N LEU A 16 -15.61 -6.31 -13.21
CA LEU A 16 -15.13 -4.98 -12.84
C LEU A 16 -16.29 -4.01 -12.63
N PHE A 17 -17.22 -3.89 -13.58
CA PHE A 17 -18.34 -2.96 -13.45
C PHE A 17 -19.33 -3.35 -12.35
N VAL A 18 -19.55 -4.65 -12.15
CA VAL A 18 -20.39 -5.16 -11.05
C VAL A 18 -19.81 -4.76 -9.69
N LEU A 19 -18.50 -4.84 -9.50
CA LEU A 19 -17.81 -4.47 -8.25
C LEU A 19 -17.58 -2.96 -8.12
N ALA A 20 -17.30 -2.26 -9.22
CA ALA A 20 -17.04 -0.82 -9.22
C ALA A 20 -18.28 -0.01 -8.88
N ARG A 21 -19.48 -0.46 -9.25
CA ARG A 21 -20.74 0.27 -8.97
C ARG A 21 -21.04 0.44 -7.48
N PRO A 22 -21.06 -0.60 -6.63
CA PRO A 22 -21.26 -0.43 -5.19
C PRO A 22 -20.11 0.34 -4.55
N LEU A 23 -18.86 0.09 -4.98
CA LEU A 23 -17.69 0.82 -4.48
C LEU A 23 -17.79 2.32 -4.78
N GLY A 24 -18.20 2.69 -6.00
CA GLY A 24 -18.41 4.08 -6.41
C GLY A 24 -19.48 4.79 -5.59
N LYS A 25 -20.57 4.09 -5.21
CA LYS A 25 -21.58 4.66 -4.28
C LYS A 25 -20.99 4.94 -2.90
N MET A 26 -20.14 4.04 -2.40
CA MET A 26 -19.46 4.22 -1.12
C MET A 26 -18.49 5.41 -1.17
N LEU A 27 -17.68 5.51 -2.23
CA LEU A 27 -16.79 6.65 -2.45
C LEU A 27 -17.56 7.97 -2.56
N ALA A 28 -18.69 7.99 -3.28
CA ALA A 28 -19.54 9.17 -3.37
C ALA A 28 -20.08 9.61 -2.00
N ALA A 29 -20.49 8.66 -1.14
CA ALA A 29 -20.91 8.96 0.23
C ALA A 29 -19.77 9.57 1.07
N MET A 30 -18.54 9.05 0.93
CA MET A 30 -17.35 9.60 1.58
C MET A 30 -17.02 11.01 1.07
N ILE A 31 -17.13 11.27 -0.24
CA ILE A 31 -16.90 12.59 -0.84
C ILE A 31 -17.85 13.64 -0.24
N VAL A 32 -19.12 13.28 -0.01
CA VAL A 32 -20.12 14.17 0.61
C VAL A 32 -20.02 14.17 2.15
N ASN A 33 -18.97 13.58 2.72
CA ASN A 33 -18.74 13.48 4.17
C ASN A 33 -19.82 12.74 4.97
N THR A 34 -20.65 11.91 4.31
CA THR A 34 -21.65 11.10 5.01
C THR A 34 -20.94 9.95 5.74
N PRO A 35 -21.08 9.83 7.09
CA PRO A 35 -20.46 8.72 7.82
C PRO A 35 -21.08 7.40 7.35
N LEU A 36 -20.25 6.37 7.22
CA LEU A 36 -20.76 5.05 6.86
C LEU A 36 -21.69 4.52 7.98
N PRO A 37 -22.69 3.70 7.63
CA PRO A 37 -23.58 3.12 8.63
C PRO A 37 -22.80 2.36 9.70
N GLY A 38 -23.03 2.66 10.98
CA GLY A 38 -22.41 1.97 12.11
C GLY A 38 -21.01 2.46 12.54
N VAL A 39 -20.30 3.26 11.74
CA VAL A 39 -18.93 3.71 12.10
C VAL A 39 -18.87 5.08 12.76
N ALA A 40 -19.96 5.86 12.74
CA ALA A 40 -19.97 7.25 13.22
C ALA A 40 -19.51 7.40 14.68
N ARG A 41 -19.83 6.44 15.56
CA ARG A 41 -19.36 6.46 16.96
C ARG A 41 -17.85 6.22 17.04
N CYS A 42 -17.34 5.25 16.29
CA CYS A 42 -15.91 4.94 16.23
C CYS A 42 -15.12 6.12 15.64
N GLU A 43 -15.63 6.75 14.59
CA GLU A 43 -15.03 7.95 14.00
C GLU A 43 -14.90 9.09 15.02
N ASN A 44 -15.96 9.38 15.77
CA ASN A 44 -15.93 10.43 16.79
C ASN A 44 -14.89 10.17 17.89
N VAL A 45 -14.70 8.91 18.30
CA VAL A 45 -13.66 8.53 19.28
C VAL A 45 -12.27 8.70 18.66
N LEU A 46 -12.08 8.22 17.42
CA LEU A 46 -10.81 8.33 16.70
C LEU A 46 -10.41 9.78 16.44
N TRP A 47 -11.34 10.63 16.00
CA TRP A 47 -11.06 12.05 15.76
C TRP A 47 -10.65 12.77 17.03
N ARG A 48 -11.27 12.44 18.18
CA ARG A 48 -10.87 12.99 19.48
C ARG A 48 -9.49 12.49 19.91
N ALA A 49 -9.22 11.20 19.74
CA ALA A 49 -7.93 10.61 20.12
C ALA A 49 -6.77 11.13 19.26
N LEU A 50 -7.00 11.35 17.97
CA LEU A 50 -6.01 11.84 17.01
C LEU A 50 -5.94 13.38 16.95
N GLY A 51 -6.78 14.09 17.72
CA GLY A 51 -6.85 15.55 17.69
C GLY A 51 -7.33 16.12 16.34
N ILE A 52 -8.00 15.31 15.52
CA ILE A 52 -8.55 15.75 14.23
C ILE A 52 -9.77 16.62 14.53
N SER A 53 -9.60 17.93 14.42
CA SER A 53 -10.74 18.84 14.39
C SER A 53 -11.47 18.60 13.06
N GLY A 54 -12.77 18.30 13.08
CA GLY A 54 -13.60 18.13 11.88
C GLY A 54 -13.79 19.42 11.07
N GLN A 55 -12.90 20.40 11.23
CA GLN A 55 -12.94 21.70 10.56
C GLN A 55 -12.60 21.55 9.09
N GLU A 56 -13.33 22.28 8.26
CA GLU A 56 -13.09 22.38 6.84
C GLU A 56 -11.77 23.14 6.55
N MET A 57 -11.03 22.67 5.54
CA MET A 57 -9.75 23.21 5.11
C MET A 57 -9.88 23.94 3.78
N SER A 58 -9.18 25.07 3.64
CA SER A 58 -8.93 25.69 2.34
C SER A 58 -7.98 24.83 1.51
N TRP A 59 -7.95 25.04 0.19
CA TRP A 59 -7.09 24.28 -0.72
C TRP A 59 -5.61 24.28 -0.30
N GLY A 60 -5.09 25.43 0.17
CA GLY A 60 -3.70 25.54 0.60
C GLY A 60 -3.40 24.72 1.86
N ARG A 61 -4.30 24.74 2.84
CA ARG A 61 -4.17 23.89 4.04
C ARG A 61 -4.27 22.41 3.72
N TYR A 62 -5.16 22.05 2.79
CA TYR A 62 -5.34 20.68 2.33
C TYR A 62 -4.07 20.17 1.63
N ALA A 63 -3.51 20.95 0.71
CA ALA A 63 -2.28 20.62 0.00
C ALA A 63 -1.09 20.47 0.96
N VAL A 64 -0.94 21.40 1.92
CA VAL A 64 0.12 21.32 2.93
C VAL A 64 -0.03 20.07 3.81
N ALA A 65 -1.25 19.72 4.23
CA ALA A 65 -1.48 18.50 5.01
C ALA A 65 -1.04 17.23 4.26
N ILE A 66 -1.39 17.14 2.97
CA ILE A 66 -0.98 16.02 2.11
C ILE A 66 0.54 15.97 1.92
N ILE A 67 1.17 17.11 1.62
CA ILE A 67 2.63 17.18 1.41
C ILE A 67 3.37 16.80 2.70
N LEU A 68 2.93 17.31 3.85
CA LEU A 68 3.54 16.99 5.14
C LEU A 68 3.42 15.50 5.47
N LEU A 69 2.25 14.88 5.25
CA LEU A 69 2.08 13.44 5.45
C LEU A 69 3.08 12.64 4.60
N ASN A 70 3.19 12.96 3.32
CA ASN A 70 4.08 12.25 2.40
C ASN A 70 5.56 12.46 2.73
N LEU A 71 5.94 13.68 3.13
CA LEU A 71 7.31 13.96 3.58
C LEU A 71 7.65 13.21 4.87
N CYS A 72 6.74 13.18 5.85
CA CYS A 72 6.91 12.38 7.06
C CYS A 72 7.00 10.89 6.74
N GLY A 73 6.16 10.38 5.83
CA GLY A 73 6.19 9.00 5.35
C GLY A 73 7.52 8.65 4.69
N LEU A 74 8.04 9.54 3.85
CA LEU A 74 9.34 9.39 3.18
C LEU A 74 10.49 9.32 4.19
N LEU A 75 10.55 10.26 5.13
CA LEU A 75 11.60 10.28 6.14
C LEU A 75 11.54 9.04 7.05
N ALA A 76 10.34 8.63 7.45
CA ALA A 76 10.13 7.44 8.27
C ALA A 76 10.56 6.17 7.53
N LEU A 77 10.15 5.99 6.27
CA LEU A 77 10.54 4.83 5.47
C LEU A 77 12.05 4.84 5.18
N PHE A 78 12.61 5.99 4.82
CA PHE A 78 14.05 6.13 4.58
C PHE A 78 14.87 5.74 5.82
N ALA A 79 14.49 6.25 7.00
CA ALA A 79 15.15 5.88 8.26
C ALA A 79 15.00 4.39 8.57
N LEU A 80 13.81 3.81 8.35
CA LEU A 80 13.56 2.38 8.56
C LEU A 80 14.48 1.53 7.67
N LEU A 81 14.59 1.85 6.37
CA LEU A 81 15.43 1.11 5.42
C LEU A 81 16.93 1.23 5.72
N MET A 82 17.38 2.42 6.13
CA MET A 82 18.77 2.65 6.55
C MET A 82 19.12 1.89 7.85
N LEU A 83 18.18 1.83 8.79
CA LEU A 83 18.37 1.20 10.11
C LEU A 83 17.90 -0.26 10.17
N GLN A 84 17.48 -0.83 9.04
CA GLN A 84 16.90 -2.18 8.94
C GLN A 84 17.71 -3.25 9.68
N GLY A 85 19.05 -3.17 9.61
CA GLY A 85 19.95 -4.14 10.25
C GLY A 85 19.84 -4.21 11.77
N TYR A 86 19.37 -3.14 12.43
CA TYR A 86 19.22 -3.08 13.89
C TYR A 86 17.79 -3.35 14.37
N LEU A 87 16.85 -3.50 13.45
CA LEU A 87 15.43 -3.61 13.75
C LEU A 87 14.97 -5.08 13.91
N PRO A 88 13.91 -5.34 14.69
CA PRO A 88 13.38 -6.70 14.86
C PRO A 88 12.76 -7.24 13.57
N PHE A 89 12.37 -8.52 13.57
CA PHE A 89 11.84 -9.24 12.39
C PHE A 89 12.81 -9.25 11.19
N ASN A 90 14.09 -9.46 11.50
CA ASN A 90 15.15 -9.66 10.52
C ASN A 90 15.85 -11.02 10.75
N PRO A 91 15.17 -12.16 10.49
CA PRO A 91 15.74 -13.48 10.73
C PRO A 91 17.01 -13.74 9.92
N GLN A 92 17.12 -13.10 8.75
CA GLN A 92 18.25 -13.21 7.83
C GLN A 92 19.41 -12.24 8.13
N GLN A 93 19.29 -11.40 9.17
CA GLN A 93 20.31 -10.42 9.55
C GLN A 93 20.76 -9.54 8.37
N LEU A 94 19.82 -9.16 7.51
CA LEU A 94 20.09 -8.32 6.35
C LEU A 94 20.56 -6.94 6.80
N PRO A 95 21.63 -6.39 6.19
CA PRO A 95 22.12 -5.07 6.56
C PRO A 95 21.11 -3.97 6.18
N GLY A 96 21.37 -2.75 6.68
CA GLY A 96 20.72 -1.56 6.17
C GLY A 96 21.03 -1.32 4.69
N LEU A 97 20.09 -0.74 3.96
CA LEU A 97 20.29 -0.41 2.55
C LEU A 97 21.33 0.71 2.39
N SER A 98 21.98 0.77 1.23
CA SER A 98 22.79 1.94 0.88
C SER A 98 21.90 3.18 0.78
N TRP A 99 22.45 4.36 1.06
CA TRP A 99 21.69 5.61 1.13
C TRP A 99 20.89 5.90 -0.15
N HIS A 100 21.47 5.63 -1.33
CA HIS A 100 20.82 5.89 -2.62
C HIS A 100 19.68 4.91 -2.87
N LEU A 101 19.83 3.65 -2.46
CA LEU A 101 18.80 2.61 -2.62
C LEU A 101 17.65 2.83 -1.63
N ALA A 102 17.96 3.16 -0.39
CA ALA A 102 16.97 3.53 0.62
C ALA A 102 16.16 4.76 0.18
N LEU A 103 16.81 5.79 -0.36
CA LEU A 103 16.13 7.00 -0.85
C LEU A 103 15.25 6.69 -2.06
N ASN A 104 15.78 5.99 -3.06
CA ASN A 104 15.02 5.63 -4.25
C ASN A 104 13.79 4.77 -3.88
N THR A 105 13.96 3.79 -3.00
CA THR A 105 12.86 2.94 -2.52
C THR A 105 11.84 3.77 -1.73
N ALA A 106 12.28 4.63 -0.83
CA ALA A 106 11.39 5.48 -0.04
C ALA A 106 10.55 6.42 -0.91
N VAL A 107 11.19 7.11 -1.86
CA VAL A 107 10.51 7.97 -2.84
C VAL A 107 9.50 7.16 -3.64
N SER A 108 9.91 5.99 -4.15
CA SER A 108 9.08 5.15 -5.03
C SER A 108 7.79 4.68 -4.38
N PHE A 109 7.83 4.33 -3.08
CA PHE A 109 6.64 3.87 -2.36
C PHE A 109 5.73 5.03 -1.93
N VAL A 110 6.32 6.16 -1.51
CA VAL A 110 5.57 7.38 -1.17
C VAL A 110 4.89 7.98 -2.41
N SER A 111 5.54 7.90 -3.57
CA SER A 111 4.98 8.35 -4.85
C SER A 111 4.01 7.35 -5.50
N ASN A 112 3.66 6.27 -4.80
CA ASN A 112 2.78 5.19 -5.30
C ASN A 112 3.26 4.59 -6.64
N THR A 113 4.57 4.58 -6.87
CA THR A 113 5.19 4.04 -8.09
C THR A 113 5.66 2.61 -7.87
N ASN A 114 6.14 2.31 -6.66
CA ASN A 114 6.63 1.00 -6.23
C ASN A 114 7.70 0.44 -7.18
N TRP A 115 8.57 1.30 -7.69
CA TRP A 115 9.76 0.92 -8.43
C TRP A 115 10.69 0.06 -7.56
N GLN A 116 11.20 -1.03 -8.13
CA GLN A 116 12.05 -1.99 -7.43
C GLN A 116 13.33 -2.20 -8.22
N SER A 117 14.43 -1.63 -7.72
CA SER A 117 15.79 -1.86 -8.22
C SER A 117 16.58 -2.80 -7.29
N TYR A 118 15.87 -3.67 -6.57
CA TYR A 118 16.41 -4.60 -5.59
C TYR A 118 15.64 -5.91 -5.64
N SER A 119 16.25 -6.98 -5.11
CA SER A 119 15.57 -8.27 -4.90
C SER A 119 15.02 -8.30 -3.47
N GLY A 120 13.70 -8.47 -3.33
CA GLY A 120 13.00 -8.34 -2.04
C GLY A 120 13.49 -9.36 -1.01
N GLU A 121 13.74 -10.58 -1.46
CA GLU A 121 14.14 -11.73 -0.65
C GLU A 121 15.57 -11.64 -0.10
N THR A 122 16.43 -10.86 -0.75
CA THR A 122 17.83 -10.71 -0.34
C THR A 122 18.16 -9.33 0.22
N THR A 123 17.28 -8.34 0.02
CA THR A 123 17.56 -6.94 0.37
C THR A 123 16.73 -6.45 1.56
N LEU A 124 15.47 -6.89 1.70
CA LEU A 124 14.54 -6.33 2.69
C LEU A 124 14.20 -7.29 3.82
N SER A 125 14.23 -6.80 5.05
CA SER A 125 13.74 -7.53 6.22
C SER A 125 12.21 -7.55 6.24
N TYR A 126 11.64 -8.47 7.02
CA TYR A 126 10.19 -8.59 7.14
C TYR A 126 9.58 -7.33 7.75
N LEU A 127 10.26 -6.68 8.70
CA LEU A 127 9.78 -5.41 9.26
C LEU A 127 9.72 -4.32 8.20
N SER A 128 10.73 -4.20 7.33
CA SER A 128 10.72 -3.21 6.26
C SER A 128 9.58 -3.42 5.28
N GLN A 129 9.30 -4.67 4.93
CA GLN A 129 8.17 -5.00 4.06
C GLN A 129 6.82 -4.71 4.74
N MET A 130 6.66 -5.10 6.00
CA MET A 130 5.41 -4.98 6.74
C MET A 130 5.13 -3.55 7.25
N ALA A 131 6.04 -2.97 8.00
CA ALA A 131 5.86 -1.67 8.66
C ALA A 131 6.35 -0.48 7.82
N GLY A 132 7.17 -0.73 6.80
CA GLY A 132 7.63 0.28 5.86
C GLY A 132 6.80 0.31 4.58
N LEU A 133 7.05 -0.66 3.71
CA LEU A 133 6.49 -0.70 2.36
C LEU A 133 4.96 -0.80 2.36
N THR A 134 4.41 -1.72 3.16
CA THR A 134 2.95 -1.91 3.21
C THR A 134 2.25 -0.67 3.76
N VAL A 135 2.79 -0.02 4.79
CA VAL A 135 2.24 1.24 5.30
C VAL A 135 2.22 2.32 4.21
N GLN A 136 3.30 2.46 3.44
CA GLN A 136 3.30 3.42 2.32
C GLN A 136 2.33 3.05 1.21
N ASN A 137 2.11 1.76 0.90
CA ASN A 137 1.08 1.34 -0.06
C ASN A 137 -0.32 1.84 0.33
N PHE A 138 -0.63 1.89 1.63
CA PHE A 138 -1.90 2.47 2.10
C PHE A 138 -1.90 4.00 2.02
N LEU A 139 -0.86 4.65 2.56
CA LEU A 139 -0.85 6.11 2.68
C LEU A 139 -0.72 6.82 1.32
N SER A 140 0.05 6.26 0.38
CA SER A 140 0.22 6.82 -0.97
C SER A 140 -1.06 6.65 -1.80
N ALA A 141 -1.72 5.49 -1.72
CA ALA A 141 -3.04 5.27 -2.31
C ALA A 141 -4.11 6.19 -1.70
N ALA A 142 -4.14 6.30 -0.37
CA ALA A 142 -5.06 7.18 0.34
C ALA A 142 -4.86 8.65 -0.04
N THR A 143 -3.60 9.08 -0.21
CA THR A 143 -3.26 10.42 -0.70
C THR A 143 -3.86 10.68 -2.09
N GLY A 144 -3.67 9.77 -3.04
CA GLY A 144 -4.21 9.93 -4.40
C GLY A 144 -5.74 10.05 -4.41
N ILE A 145 -6.42 9.20 -3.63
CA ILE A 145 -7.89 9.23 -3.50
C ILE A 145 -8.33 10.53 -2.80
N ALA A 146 -7.62 10.98 -1.76
CA ALA A 146 -7.95 12.21 -1.04
C ALA A 146 -7.80 13.46 -1.94
N VAL A 147 -6.79 13.51 -2.82
CA VAL A 147 -6.65 14.59 -3.81
C VAL A 147 -7.80 14.55 -4.82
N LEU A 148 -8.21 13.36 -5.28
CA LEU A 148 -9.38 13.20 -6.14
C LEU A 148 -10.66 13.66 -5.43
N PHE A 149 -10.84 13.36 -4.15
CA PHE A 149 -12.00 13.82 -3.37
C PHE A 149 -12.07 15.35 -3.32
N ALA A 150 -10.93 16.00 -3.05
CA ALA A 150 -10.85 17.46 -3.05
C ALA A 150 -11.20 18.04 -4.43
N LEU A 151 -10.72 17.44 -5.51
CA LEU A 151 -11.03 17.86 -6.88
C LEU A 151 -12.53 17.70 -7.21
N VAL A 152 -13.12 16.55 -6.88
CA VAL A 152 -14.56 16.32 -7.11
C VAL A 152 -15.41 17.30 -6.29
N ARG A 153 -15.03 17.59 -5.03
CA ARG A 153 -15.70 18.60 -4.20
C ARG A 153 -15.59 20.00 -4.81
N ALA A 154 -14.44 20.34 -5.40
CA ALA A 154 -14.25 21.64 -6.06
C ALA A 154 -15.19 21.83 -7.26
N PHE A 155 -15.49 20.76 -8.01
CA PHE A 155 -16.47 20.81 -9.10
C PHE A 155 -17.93 20.79 -8.62
N ALA A 156 -18.22 20.04 -7.55
CA ALA A 156 -19.60 19.84 -7.08
C ALA A 156 -20.11 20.96 -6.16
N ARG A 157 -19.23 21.63 -5.39
CA ARG A 157 -19.61 22.70 -4.46
C ARG A 157 -19.63 24.05 -5.19
N HIS A 158 -20.69 24.83 -5.00
CA HIS A 158 -20.81 26.17 -5.55
C HIS A 158 -20.45 27.23 -4.49
N SER A 159 -19.61 28.20 -4.86
CA SER A 159 -19.27 29.38 -4.05
C SER A 159 -18.67 29.10 -2.66
N THR A 160 -17.95 27.98 -2.49
CA THR A 160 -17.25 27.64 -1.24
C THR A 160 -15.74 27.77 -1.37
N SER A 161 -15.06 28.20 -0.32
CA SER A 161 -13.58 28.29 -0.27
C SER A 161 -12.90 27.06 0.37
N THR A 162 -13.66 25.99 0.66
CA THR A 162 -13.18 24.82 1.40
C THR A 162 -13.42 23.50 0.67
N LEU A 163 -12.52 22.53 0.89
CA LEU A 163 -12.45 21.25 0.16
C LEU A 163 -12.67 20.01 1.07
N GLY A 164 -13.21 20.19 2.27
CA GLY A 164 -13.29 19.15 3.30
C GLY A 164 -12.07 19.15 4.21
N ASN A 165 -11.71 18.00 4.77
CA ASN A 165 -10.60 17.88 5.71
C ASN A 165 -9.73 16.68 5.32
N ALA A 166 -8.46 16.96 4.97
CA ALA A 166 -7.53 15.95 4.49
C ALA A 166 -7.34 14.80 5.49
N TRP A 167 -7.27 15.09 6.79
CA TRP A 167 -7.09 14.06 7.83
C TRP A 167 -8.31 13.15 7.95
N VAL A 168 -9.52 13.70 7.82
CA VAL A 168 -10.76 12.91 7.80
C VAL A 168 -10.80 12.03 6.56
N ASP A 169 -10.43 12.56 5.40
CA ASP A 169 -10.40 11.79 4.15
C ASP A 169 -9.38 10.65 4.22
N LEU A 170 -8.13 10.96 4.58
CA LEU A 170 -7.05 9.98 4.70
C LEU A 170 -7.41 8.85 5.67
N THR A 171 -7.95 9.18 6.85
CA THR A 171 -8.32 8.18 7.85
C THR A 171 -9.50 7.32 7.39
N ARG A 172 -10.54 7.92 6.80
CA ARG A 172 -11.69 7.18 6.26
C ARG A 172 -11.30 6.27 5.11
N ILE A 173 -10.52 6.78 4.16
CA ILE A 173 -10.04 6.00 3.02
C ILE A 173 -9.20 4.83 3.51
N THR A 174 -8.28 5.05 4.44
CA THR A 174 -7.41 3.98 4.94
C THR A 174 -8.19 2.93 5.72
N LEU A 175 -8.99 3.34 6.70
CA LEU A 175 -9.63 2.42 7.65
C LEU A 175 -10.90 1.74 7.12
N TRP A 176 -11.68 2.44 6.30
CA TRP A 176 -13.01 1.95 5.90
C TRP A 176 -13.10 1.55 4.42
N LEU A 177 -12.14 1.97 3.59
CA LEU A 177 -12.07 1.56 2.19
C LEU A 177 -10.93 0.56 1.99
N LEU A 178 -9.69 0.98 2.19
CA LEU A 178 -8.52 0.19 1.82
C LEU A 178 -8.35 -1.03 2.72
N LEU A 179 -8.31 -0.84 4.05
CA LEU A 179 -8.07 -1.91 5.02
C LEU A 179 -9.05 -3.09 4.92
N PRO A 180 -10.39 -2.90 4.90
CA PRO A 180 -11.31 -4.03 4.84
C PRO A 180 -11.23 -4.76 3.49
N ILE A 181 -11.08 -4.02 2.38
CA ILE A 181 -10.96 -4.64 1.05
C ILE A 181 -9.65 -5.43 0.95
N SER A 182 -8.52 -4.85 1.40
CA SER A 182 -7.23 -5.52 1.39
C SER A 182 -7.21 -6.75 2.30
N LEU A 183 -7.90 -6.70 3.45
CA LEU A 183 -7.98 -7.84 4.36
C LEU A 183 -8.73 -9.01 3.70
N LEU A 184 -9.87 -8.74 3.07
CA LEU A 184 -10.64 -9.76 2.34
C LEU A 184 -9.81 -10.39 1.21
N LEU A 185 -9.11 -9.56 0.43
CA LEU A 185 -8.24 -10.03 -0.65
C LEU A 185 -7.03 -10.82 -0.13
N ALA A 186 -6.40 -10.37 0.96
CA ALA A 186 -5.27 -11.06 1.57
C ALA A 186 -5.69 -12.45 2.08
N LEU A 187 -6.84 -12.56 2.76
CA LEU A 187 -7.37 -13.85 3.21
C LEU A 187 -7.71 -14.78 2.03
N PHE A 188 -8.28 -14.24 0.96
CA PHE A 188 -8.51 -14.99 -0.27
C PHE A 188 -7.19 -15.50 -0.87
N PHE A 189 -6.16 -14.67 -0.96
CA PHE A 189 -4.85 -15.09 -1.46
C PHE A 189 -4.17 -16.14 -0.58
N ILE A 190 -4.25 -16.00 0.74
CA ILE A 190 -3.75 -17.00 1.69
C ILE A 190 -4.45 -18.34 1.45
N GLN A 191 -5.77 -18.32 1.24
CA GLN A 191 -6.54 -19.53 0.93
C GLN A 191 -6.14 -20.16 -0.43
N GLN A 192 -5.65 -19.36 -1.38
CA GLN A 192 -5.11 -19.82 -2.67
C GLN A 192 -3.62 -20.22 -2.62
N GLY A 193 -2.98 -20.16 -1.44
CA GLY A 193 -1.59 -20.59 -1.24
C GLY A 193 -0.55 -19.46 -1.17
N ALA A 194 -0.97 -18.19 -1.09
CA ALA A 194 -0.05 -17.09 -0.85
C ALA A 194 0.57 -17.16 0.55
N LEU A 195 1.83 -16.74 0.66
CA LEU A 195 2.59 -16.81 1.91
C LEU A 195 2.26 -15.62 2.83
N GLN A 196 1.92 -15.91 4.09
CA GLN A 196 1.71 -14.91 5.13
C GLN A 196 2.20 -15.45 6.49
N ASN A 197 3.51 -15.36 6.73
CA ASN A 197 4.10 -15.73 8.01
C ASN A 197 5.37 -14.90 8.28
N VAL A 198 5.93 -15.03 9.47
CA VAL A 198 7.18 -14.37 9.90
C VAL A 198 8.26 -15.40 10.25
N LEU A 199 8.17 -16.60 9.66
CA LEU A 199 9.12 -17.69 9.91
C LEU A 199 10.45 -17.42 9.20
N PRO A 200 11.58 -17.89 9.76
CA PRO A 200 12.85 -17.91 9.03
C PRO A 200 12.76 -18.70 7.73
N TYR A 201 13.73 -18.51 6.82
CA TYR A 201 13.75 -19.28 5.56
C TYR A 201 13.85 -20.76 5.84
N GLN A 202 12.92 -21.51 5.26
CA GLN A 202 12.80 -22.94 5.50
C GLN A 202 13.73 -23.69 4.52
N PRO A 203 14.76 -24.40 5.01
CA PRO A 203 15.55 -25.25 4.14
C PRO A 203 14.69 -26.42 3.66
N PHE A 204 14.75 -26.73 2.38
CA PHE A 204 14.20 -27.96 1.82
C PHE A 204 15.26 -28.72 0.99
N THR A 205 15.13 -30.03 0.94
CA THR A 205 15.92 -30.88 0.04
C THR A 205 15.02 -31.23 -1.13
N SER A 206 15.46 -30.93 -2.35
CA SER A 206 14.67 -31.28 -3.54
C SER A 206 14.64 -32.80 -3.74
N LEU A 207 13.70 -33.27 -4.56
CA LEU A 207 13.64 -34.69 -4.94
C LEU A 207 14.91 -35.18 -5.66
N GLU A 208 15.65 -34.26 -6.29
CA GLU A 208 16.95 -34.51 -6.92
C GLU A 208 18.10 -34.56 -5.90
N GLY A 209 17.83 -34.31 -4.62
CA GLY A 209 18.82 -34.36 -3.54
C GLY A 209 19.65 -33.09 -3.36
N GLY A 210 19.40 -32.05 -4.15
CA GLY A 210 20.09 -30.76 -4.03
C GLY A 210 19.60 -29.95 -2.82
N PRO A 211 20.49 -29.35 -2.00
CA PRO A 211 20.09 -28.41 -0.97
C PRO A 211 19.51 -27.12 -1.58
N SER A 212 18.52 -26.53 -0.89
CA SER A 212 17.95 -25.23 -1.24
C SER A 212 19.04 -24.16 -1.38
N GLY A 213 19.13 -23.54 -2.56
CA GLY A 213 20.14 -22.51 -2.87
C GLY A 213 21.31 -23.00 -3.74
N ALA A 214 21.41 -24.30 -4.04
CA ALA A 214 22.42 -24.87 -4.96
C ALA A 214 21.94 -24.96 -6.43
N ALA A 215 20.98 -24.12 -6.83
CA ALA A 215 20.55 -24.00 -8.21
C ALA A 215 20.36 -22.53 -8.59
N ASP A 216 21.48 -21.80 -8.70
CA ASP A 216 21.85 -21.05 -9.93
C ASP A 216 23.26 -20.42 -9.86
N GLY A 217 24.30 -21.24 -9.67
CA GLY A 217 25.68 -20.72 -9.64
C GLY A 217 26.74 -21.81 -9.73
N ALA A 218 27.48 -21.81 -10.84
CA ALA A 218 28.65 -22.66 -11.12
C ALA A 218 28.38 -24.16 -11.38
N GLY A 219 28.03 -24.51 -12.62
CA GLY A 219 28.08 -25.91 -13.03
C GLY A 219 27.49 -26.27 -14.38
N ARG A 220 27.64 -25.43 -15.43
CA ARG A 220 27.27 -25.86 -16.79
C ARG A 220 27.84 -25.02 -17.95
N PHE A 221 29.11 -24.61 -17.87
CA PHE A 221 29.92 -24.25 -19.03
C PHE A 221 31.38 -24.69 -18.82
N ALA A 222 31.59 -25.96 -18.53
CA ALA A 222 32.81 -26.64 -18.95
C ALA A 222 32.40 -27.55 -20.10
N GLY A 223 32.26 -26.93 -21.28
CA GLY A 223 32.21 -27.68 -22.52
C GLY A 223 33.54 -28.40 -22.68
N SER A 224 33.46 -29.73 -22.73
CA SER A 224 34.41 -30.56 -23.45
C SER A 224 34.52 -30.03 -24.88
N ASP A 225 35.70 -29.49 -25.21
CA ASP A 225 36.50 -29.80 -26.40
C ASP A 225 37.91 -29.18 -26.23
#